data_AF-A0AAN8XRJ8-F1
#
_entry.id   AF-A0AAN8XRJ8-F1
#
_cell.length_a   1.000
_cell.length_b   1.000
_cell.length_c   1.000
_cell.angle_alpha   90.00
_cell.angle_beta   90.00
_cell.angle_gamma   90.00
#
_symmetry.space_group_name_H-M   'P 1'
#
loop_
_entity.id
_entity.type
_entity.pdbx_description
1 polymer ?
#
loop_
_entity_poly.entity_id
_entity_poly.type
_entity_poly.pdbx_seq_one_letter_code
_entity_poly.pdbx_strand_id
1 'polypeptide(L)'
;NHVSVQLTVSVEHPSSFPQCQFLGSSSLTGPLSQRIAEKYQDWDPDRSIVNNLEFILGVSVVKHTDASDMGIGNWNNECAVCYSLHFENALPDVTCDHCTQSFHVQCLCEWLRGLPNSRQSMSYIYGECPYCTQFISCKV
;
A
#
# COMPACT_ATOMS: atom_id res chain seq x y z
N ASN A 1 9.58 9.08 -3.14
CA ASN A 1 9.41 7.62 -3.07
C ASN A 1 8.89 7.25 -1.70
N HIS A 2 7.57 7.08 -1.58
CA HIS A 2 6.92 6.81 -0.30
C HIS A 2 6.39 5.37 -0.32
N VAL A 3 6.66 4.64 0.75
CA VAL A 3 6.00 3.35 1.05
C VAL A 3 5.21 3.55 2.32
N SER A 4 3.94 3.19 2.28
CA SER A 4 3.10 3.14 3.48
C SER A 4 3.03 1.69 3.96
N VAL A 5 2.93 1.48 5.28
CA VAL A 5 2.70 0.17 5.87
C VAL A 5 1.40 0.21 6.66
N GLN A 6 0.47 -0.67 6.30
CA GLN A 6 -0.72 -0.93 7.08
C GLN A 6 -0.45 -2.09 8.04
N LEU A 7 -0.81 -1.91 9.30
CA LEU A 7 -0.61 -2.88 10.36
C LEU A 7 -1.97 -3.32 10.91
N THR A 8 -2.20 -4.62 10.96
CA THR A 8 -3.36 -5.21 11.65
C THR A 8 -2.87 -5.97 12.88
N VAL A 9 -3.28 -5.50 14.05
CA VAL A 9 -2.84 -6.01 15.35
C VAL A 9 -3.93 -6.87 15.99
N SER A 10 -3.55 -8.00 16.58
CA SER A 10 -4.48 -8.85 17.33
C SER A 10 -4.89 -8.18 18.65
N VAL A 11 -6.20 -8.13 18.93
CA VAL A 11 -6.72 -7.59 20.19
C VAL A 11 -6.35 -8.47 21.38
N GLU A 12 -6.27 -9.79 21.18
CA GLU A 12 -5.93 -10.76 22.24
C GLU A 12 -4.43 -10.74 22.56
N HIS A 13 -3.60 -10.47 21.56
CA HIS A 13 -2.13 -10.49 21.66
C HIS A 13 -1.52 -9.24 21.01
N PRO A 14 -1.72 -8.04 21.60
CA PRO A 14 -1.39 -6.77 20.95
C PRO A 14 0.10 -6.52 20.74
N SER A 15 0.97 -7.22 21.48
CA SER A 15 2.43 -7.15 21.35
C SER A 15 3.01 -8.22 20.41
N SER A 16 2.18 -9.12 19.87
CA SER A 16 2.63 -10.12 18.90
C SER A 16 2.88 -9.52 17.51
N PHE A 17 3.60 -10.25 16.65
CA PHE A 17 3.91 -9.80 15.30
C PHE A 17 2.61 -9.49 14.51
N PRO A 18 2.41 -8.24 14.04
CA PRO A 18 1.18 -7.86 13.34
C PRO A 18 1.21 -8.30 11.88
N GLN A 19 0.02 -8.44 11.28
CA GLN A 19 -0.06 -8.57 9.83
C GLN A 19 0.38 -7.24 9.20
N CYS A 20 1.40 -7.30 8.35
CA CYS A 20 1.98 -6.15 7.68
C CYS A 20 1.64 -6.17 6.19
N GLN A 21 1.05 -5.09 5.69
CA GLN A 21 0.78 -4.89 4.27
C GLN A 21 1.49 -3.62 3.77
N PHE A 22 2.41 -3.78 2.83
CA PHE A 22 3.14 -2.65 2.22
C PHE A 22 2.40 -2.12 1.01
N LEU A 23 2.25 -0.81 0.95
CA LEU A 23 1.56 -0.07 -0.10
C LEU A 23 2.57 0.85 -0.81
N GLY A 24 2.66 0.76 -2.13
CA GLY A 24 3.60 1.52 -2.95
C GLY A 24 4.12 0.71 -4.14
N SER A 25 5.10 1.25 -4.88
CA SER A 25 5.71 0.54 -6.02
C SER A 25 6.34 -0.78 -5.59
N SER A 26 6.13 -1.82 -6.41
CA SER A 26 6.66 -3.17 -6.21
C SER A 26 8.19 -3.20 -6.00
N SER A 27 8.90 -2.30 -6.69
CA SER A 27 10.35 -2.14 -6.58
C SER A 27 10.82 -1.70 -5.19
N LEU A 28 9.97 -1.00 -4.44
CA LEU A 28 10.25 -0.50 -3.09
C LEU A 28 9.66 -1.41 -2.01
N THR A 29 8.47 -1.97 -2.24
CA THR A 29 7.78 -2.84 -1.27
C THR A 29 8.36 -4.25 -1.24
N GLY A 30 8.86 -4.77 -2.37
CA GLY A 30 9.46 -6.10 -2.46
C GLY A 30 10.60 -6.35 -1.46
N PRO A 31 11.63 -5.48 -1.41
CA PRO A 31 12.72 -5.59 -0.44
C PRO A 31 12.26 -5.54 1.03
N LEU A 32 11.24 -4.74 1.34
CA LEU A 32 10.70 -4.61 2.70
C LEU A 32 9.94 -5.88 3.12
N SER A 33 9.13 -6.44 2.22
CA SER A 33 8.45 -7.72 2.43
C SER A 33 9.45 -8.85 2.66
N GLN A 34 10.55 -8.88 1.90
CA GLN A 34 11.62 -9.87 2.09
C GLN A 34 12.28 -9.74 3.47
N ARG A 35 12.60 -8.52 3.92
CA ARG A 35 13.18 -8.29 5.25
C ARG A 35 12.29 -8.78 6.38
N ILE A 36 10.97 -8.56 6.27
CA ILE A 36 10.01 -9.14 7.23
C ILE A 36 10.09 -10.66 7.22
N ALA A 37 10.03 -11.29 6.04
CA ALA A 37 10.05 -12.74 5.94
C ALA A 37 11.33 -13.37 6.53
N GLU A 38 12.46 -12.68 6.43
CA GLU A 38 13.74 -13.12 6.98
C GLU A 38 13.87 -12.90 8.49
N LYS A 39 13.30 -11.81 9.03
CA LYS A 39 13.58 -11.35 10.40
C LYS A 39 12.37 -11.30 11.34
N TYR A 40 11.19 -11.77 10.94
CA TYR A 40 10.00 -11.74 11.80
C TYR A 40 10.20 -12.49 13.13
N GLN A 41 11.12 -13.46 13.18
CA GLN A 41 11.48 -14.21 14.40
C GLN A 41 12.21 -13.35 15.44
N ASP A 42 12.86 -12.27 15.01
CA ASP A 42 13.52 -11.31 15.89
C ASP A 42 12.52 -10.31 16.52
N TRP A 43 11.21 -10.52 16.30
CA TRP A 43 10.17 -9.70 16.90
C TRP A 43 10.17 -9.87 18.43
N ASP A 44 10.36 -8.76 19.12
CA ASP A 44 10.46 -8.69 20.57
C ASP A 44 9.15 -8.12 21.15
N PRO A 45 8.31 -8.91 21.83
CA PRO A 45 7.04 -8.45 22.39
C PRO A 45 7.18 -7.35 23.47
N ASP A 46 8.36 -7.23 24.09
CA ASP A 46 8.65 -6.19 25.07
C ASP A 46 9.06 -4.86 24.41
N ARG A 47 9.35 -4.89 23.09
CA ARG A 47 9.66 -3.71 22.29
C ARG A 47 8.40 -3.13 21.64
N SER A 48 8.37 -1.80 21.49
CA SER A 48 7.27 -1.15 20.76
C SER A 48 7.19 -1.65 19.30
N ILE A 49 5.97 -1.74 18.76
CA ILE A 49 5.69 -2.12 17.37
C ILE A 49 6.57 -1.32 16.39
N VAL A 50 6.66 0.00 16.58
CA VAL A 50 7.42 0.86 15.67
C VAL A 50 8.91 0.54 15.74
N ASN A 51 9.48 0.37 16.93
CA ASN A 51 10.90 0.04 17.07
C ASN A 51 11.22 -1.37 16.56
N ASN A 52 10.29 -2.33 16.68
CA ASN A 52 10.43 -3.63 16.05
C ASN A 52 10.47 -3.51 14.52
N LEU A 53 9.53 -2.76 13.94
CA LEU A 53 9.50 -2.53 12.49
C LEU A 53 10.76 -1.82 12.00
N GLU A 54 11.24 -0.79 12.68
CA GLU A 54 12.48 -0.11 12.31
C GLU A 54 13.69 -1.05 12.33
N PHE A 55 13.75 -1.93 13.33
CA PHE A 55 14.82 -2.92 13.46
C PHE A 55 14.76 -3.99 12.36
N ILE A 56 13.58 -4.60 12.15
CA ILE A 56 13.36 -5.65 11.16
C ILE A 56 13.58 -5.10 9.74
N LEU A 57 12.98 -3.94 9.45
CA LEU A 57 13.03 -3.33 8.13
C LEU A 57 14.35 -2.61 7.87
N GLY A 58 15.15 -2.30 8.90
CA GLY A 58 16.41 -1.57 8.77
C GLY A 58 16.25 -0.19 8.14
N VAL A 59 15.10 0.45 8.37
CA VAL A 59 14.76 1.81 7.93
C VAL A 59 14.06 2.52 9.07
N SER A 60 14.19 3.86 9.16
CA SER A 60 13.40 4.63 10.12
C SER A 60 11.96 4.75 9.65
N VAL A 61 11.02 4.51 10.56
CA VAL A 61 9.60 4.76 10.31
C VAL A 61 9.40 6.24 10.56
N VAL A 62 9.02 6.97 9.51
CA VAL A 62 8.71 8.40 9.64
C VAL A 62 7.46 8.54 10.50
N LYS A 63 7.66 8.88 11.78
CA LYS A 63 6.59 9.30 12.67
C LYS A 63 6.24 10.73 12.27
N HIS A 64 5.10 10.94 11.63
CA HIS A 64 4.57 12.29 11.46
C HIS A 64 4.04 12.79 12.81
N THR A 65 4.94 13.22 13.67
CA THR A 65 4.63 14.19 14.71
C THR A 65 4.61 15.54 14.02
N ASP A 66 3.44 16.14 13.88
CA ASP A 66 3.17 17.57 14.09
C ASP A 66 2.08 18.08 13.17
N ALA A 67 0.95 18.44 13.78
CA ALA A 67 -0.17 19.17 13.20
C ALA A 67 0.18 20.63 12.82
N SER A 68 1.43 20.91 12.44
CA SER A 68 1.93 22.26 12.16
C SER A 68 2.47 22.49 10.76
N ASP A 69 2.53 21.46 9.91
CA ASP A 69 2.65 21.67 8.47
C ASP A 69 1.24 21.84 7.86
N MET A 70 0.65 23.01 8.12
CA MET A 70 -0.51 23.53 7.38
C MET A 70 -0.09 23.97 5.97
N GLY A 71 0.49 23.04 5.21
CA GLY A 71 0.10 22.88 3.82
C GLY A 71 -0.78 21.65 3.82
N ILE A 72 -1.91 21.67 3.11
CA ILE A 72 -2.62 20.44 2.78
C ILE A 72 -1.67 19.63 1.88
N GLY A 73 -0.69 18.99 2.50
CA GLY A 73 0.26 18.11 1.89
C GLY A 73 -0.54 16.88 1.56
N ASN A 74 -1.05 16.87 0.33
CA ASN A 74 -1.81 15.84 -0.35
C ASN A 74 -1.23 14.44 -0.08
N TRP A 75 -1.46 13.88 1.11
CA TRP A 75 -1.24 12.48 1.44
C TRP A 75 -2.36 11.71 0.76
N ASN A 76 -2.29 11.72 -0.57
CA ASN A 76 -3.22 11.14 -1.52
C ASN A 76 -3.07 9.61 -1.50
N ASN A 77 -3.19 9.01 -0.30
CA ASN A 77 -3.39 7.59 -0.10
C ASN A 77 -4.87 7.22 -0.39
N GLU A 78 -5.67 8.17 -0.85
CA GLU A 78 -7.01 7.97 -1.37
C GLU A 78 -6.94 7.33 -2.75
N CYS A 79 -7.94 6.51 -3.07
CA CYS A 79 -8.04 5.97 -4.41
C CYS A 79 -8.21 7.11 -5.40
N ALA A 80 -7.34 7.16 -6.40
CA ALA A 80 -7.32 8.27 -7.33
C ALA A 80 -8.56 8.32 -8.24
N VAL A 81 -9.36 7.24 -8.31
CA VAL A 81 -10.63 7.18 -9.05
C VAL A 81 -11.81 7.69 -8.21
N CYS A 82 -11.97 7.21 -6.97
CA CYS A 82 -13.14 7.55 -6.14
C CYS A 82 -12.86 8.63 -5.10
N TYR A 83 -11.61 9.08 -4.96
CA TYR A 83 -11.14 10.07 -3.98
C TYR A 83 -11.53 9.71 -2.55
N SER A 84 -11.55 8.41 -2.24
CA SER A 84 -11.80 7.89 -0.90
C SER A 84 -10.67 6.99 -0.46
N LEU A 85 -10.32 7.05 0.82
CA LEU A 85 -9.40 6.10 1.44
C LEU A 85 -10.07 4.72 1.61
N HIS A 86 -11.36 4.68 1.95
CA HIS A 86 -12.08 3.44 2.21
C HIS A 86 -13.19 3.24 1.19
N PHE A 87 -13.21 2.07 0.57
CA PHE A 87 -14.32 1.61 -0.27
C PHE A 87 -14.62 0.16 0.11
N GLU A 88 -15.81 -0.09 0.67
CA GLU A 88 -16.22 -1.43 1.16
C GLU A 88 -15.18 -2.08 2.11
N ASN A 89 -14.58 -1.28 2.99
CA ASN A 89 -13.49 -1.68 3.90
C ASN A 89 -12.16 -2.08 3.23
N ALA A 90 -12.01 -1.89 1.92
CA ALA A 90 -10.74 -2.01 1.22
C ALA A 90 -9.99 -0.67 1.20
N LEU A 91 -8.65 -0.75 1.25
CA LEU A 91 -7.76 0.39 1.00
C LEU A 91 -7.27 0.40 -0.46
N PRO A 92 -6.71 1.53 -0.94
CA PRO A 92 -6.20 1.66 -2.28
C PRO A 92 -4.87 0.91 -2.45
N ASP A 93 -4.97 -0.42 -2.59
CA ASP A 93 -3.80 -1.30 -2.54
C ASP A 93 -3.08 -1.43 -3.88
N VAL A 94 -3.72 -1.05 -4.98
CA VAL A 94 -3.09 -1.10 -6.31
C VAL A 94 -2.41 0.22 -6.60
N THR A 95 -1.10 0.22 -6.71
CA THR A 95 -0.33 1.44 -7.02
C THR A 95 0.21 1.38 -8.44
N CYS A 96 0.08 2.48 -9.19
CA CYS A 96 0.72 2.60 -10.50
C CYS A 96 2.24 2.76 -10.34
N ASP A 97 3.03 1.93 -11.00
CA ASP A 97 4.50 2.01 -10.94
C ASP A 97 5.10 3.29 -11.56
N HIS A 98 4.34 4.00 -12.41
CA HIS A 98 4.82 5.20 -13.10
C HIS A 98 4.47 6.52 -12.40
N CYS A 99 3.22 6.66 -11.94
CA CYS A 99 2.76 7.89 -11.30
C CYS A 99 2.54 7.77 -9.79
N THR A 100 2.74 6.58 -9.22
CA THR A 100 2.59 6.29 -7.78
C THR A 100 1.20 6.55 -7.20
N GLN A 101 0.19 6.78 -8.06
CA GLN A 101 -1.20 6.88 -7.64
C GLN A 101 -1.74 5.53 -7.20
N SER A 102 -2.52 5.54 -6.12
CA SER A 102 -3.11 4.36 -5.50
C SER A 102 -4.58 4.22 -5.91
N PHE A 103 -5.05 2.99 -6.02
CA PHE A 103 -6.40 2.66 -6.46
C PHE A 103 -6.95 1.49 -5.65
N HIS A 104 -8.24 1.54 -5.30
CA HIS A 104 -8.93 0.32 -4.88
C HIS A 104 -8.95 -0.66 -6.04
N VAL A 105 -8.81 -1.95 -5.73
CA VAL A 105 -8.88 -3.03 -6.74
C VAL A 105 -10.17 -2.90 -7.55
N GLN A 106 -11.32 -2.72 -6.88
CA GLN A 106 -12.60 -2.58 -7.54
C GLN A 106 -12.67 -1.36 -8.47
N CYS A 107 -12.28 -0.18 -7.98
CA CYS A 107 -12.31 1.05 -8.77
C CYS A 107 -11.42 0.95 -10.02
N LEU A 108 -10.22 0.37 -9.89
CA LEU A 108 -9.34 0.17 -11.03
C LEU A 108 -9.90 -0.87 -12.01
N CYS A 109 -10.40 -2.00 -11.52
CA CYS A 109 -10.94 -3.05 -12.38
C CYS A 109 -12.20 -2.58 -13.12
N GLU A 110 -13.10 -1.82 -12.48
CA GLU A 110 -14.26 -1.20 -13.14
C GLU A 110 -13.82 -0.21 -14.22
N TRP A 111 -12.84 0.65 -13.91
CA TRP A 111 -12.28 1.58 -14.89
C TRP A 111 -11.71 0.85 -16.11
N LEU A 112 -10.85 -0.15 -15.88
CA LEU A 112 -10.20 -0.89 -16.97
C LEU A 112 -11.22 -1.63 -17.85
N ARG A 113 -12.31 -2.17 -17.29
CA ARG A 113 -13.39 -2.80 -18.08
C ARG A 113 -14.10 -1.82 -19.03
N GLY A 114 -14.11 -0.53 -18.69
CA GLY A 114 -14.67 0.52 -19.54
C GLY A 114 -13.77 0.94 -20.70
N LEU A 115 -12.49 0.56 -20.71
CA LEU A 115 -11.54 0.96 -21.75
C LEU A 115 -11.68 0.08 -23.01
N PRO A 116 -11.72 0.67 -24.21
CA PRO A 116 -11.86 -0.07 -25.47
C PRO A 116 -10.63 -0.96 -25.78
N ASN A 117 -9.45 -0.60 -25.27
CA ASN A 117 -8.19 -1.32 -25.47
C ASN A 117 -7.85 -2.27 -24.32
N SER A 118 -8.76 -2.45 -23.35
CA SER A 118 -8.50 -3.37 -22.25
C SER A 118 -8.34 -4.80 -22.74
N ARG A 119 -7.49 -5.55 -22.05
CA ARG A 119 -7.26 -6.98 -22.29
C ARG A 119 -7.49 -7.70 -20.98
N GLN A 120 -8.37 -8.68 -20.97
CA GLN A 120 -8.51 -9.60 -19.84
C GLN A 120 -7.76 -10.89 -20.16
N SER A 121 -6.93 -11.35 -19.24
CA SER A 121 -6.27 -12.64 -19.32
C SER A 121 -6.24 -13.28 -17.94
N MET A 122 -6.71 -14.52 -17.85
CA MET A 122 -6.86 -15.24 -16.58
C MET A 122 -7.63 -14.39 -15.53
N SER A 123 -7.01 -14.12 -14.39
CA SER A 123 -7.51 -13.30 -13.29
C SER A 123 -6.96 -11.87 -13.29
N TYR A 124 -6.53 -11.36 -14.44
CA TYR A 124 -6.02 -9.98 -14.57
C TYR A 124 -6.69 -9.23 -15.72
N ILE A 125 -6.91 -7.93 -15.50
CA ILE A 125 -7.30 -6.96 -16.53
C ILE A 125 -6.13 -6.00 -16.72
N TYR A 126 -5.77 -5.76 -17.97
CA TYR A 126 -4.69 -4.89 -18.38
C TYR A 126 -5.25 -3.71 -19.16
N GLY A 127 -4.67 -2.54 -18.97
CA GLY A 127 -5.00 -1.35 -19.75
C GLY A 127 -4.19 -0.15 -19.31
N GLU A 128 -4.76 1.03 -19.47
CA GLU A 128 -4.10 2.31 -19.22
C GLU A 128 -4.50 2.87 -17.85
N CYS A 129 -3.50 3.38 -17.12
CA CYS A 129 -3.69 4.04 -15.84
C CYS A 129 -4.62 5.27 -15.99
N PRO A 130 -5.64 5.45 -15.13
CA PRO A 130 -6.55 6.59 -15.19
C PRO A 130 -5.86 7.96 -15.11
N TYR A 131 -4.66 8.03 -14.52
CA TYR A 131 -3.93 9.28 -14.28
C TYR A 131 -2.85 9.57 -15.31
N CYS A 132 -1.97 8.61 -15.58
CA CYS A 132 -0.77 8.83 -16.40
C CYS A 132 -0.78 8.09 -17.73
N THR A 133 -1.87 7.37 -18.03
CA THR A 133 -2.08 6.56 -19.23
C THR A 133 -1.02 5.49 -19.51
N GLN A 134 -0.07 5.28 -18.59
CA GLN A 134 0.88 4.19 -18.66
C GLN A 134 0.21 2.86 -18.36
N PHE A 135 0.84 1.78 -18.80
CA PHE A 135 0.33 0.44 -18.61
C PHE A 135 0.16 0.09 -17.13
N ILE A 136 -0.99 -0.48 -16.78
CA ILE A 136 -1.30 -0.97 -15.43
C ILE A 136 -2.14 -2.25 -15.52
N SER A 137 -2.05 -3.08 -14.50
CA SER A 137 -2.87 -4.29 -14.35
C SER A 137 -3.67 -4.27 -13.04
N CYS A 138 -4.85 -4.86 -13.08
CA CYS A 138 -5.71 -5.10 -11.92
C CYS A 138 -6.00 -6.59 -11.80
N LYS A 139 -5.87 -7.16 -10.60
CA LYS A 139 -6.24 -8.55 -10.31
C LYS A 139 -7.74 -8.61 -9.99
N VAL A 140 -8.48 -9.46 -10.69
CA VAL A 140 -9.92 -9.74 -10.49
C VAL A 140 -10.10 -10.89 -9.52
#